data_AF-A0A1V5GII8-F1
#
_entry.id   AF-A0A1V5GII8-F1
#
_cell.length_a   1.000
_cell.length_b   1.000
_cell.length_c   1.000
_cell.angle_alpha   90.00
_cell.angle_beta   90.00
_cell.angle_gamma   90.00
#
_symmetry.space_group_name_H-M   'P 1'
#
loop_
_entity.id
_entity.type
_entity.pdbx_description
1 polymer ?
#
loop_
_entity_poly.entity_id
_entity_poly.type
_entity_poly.pdbx_seq_one_letter_code
_entity_poly.pdbx_strand_id
1 'polypeptide(L)' 'MNAEQQKALFENTARAMGDAPREIKVRHIANCLKADPAYGKGVADALGIPVGEAAK' A
#
# COMPACT_ATOMS: atom_id res chain seq x y z
N MET A 1 0.66 -7.48 -14.45
CA MET A 1 0.64 -6.02 -14.64
C MET A 1 1.98 -5.61 -15.21
N ASN A 2 2.02 -4.66 -16.14
CA ASN A 2 3.27 -4.02 -16.50
C ASN A 2 3.67 -2.98 -15.42
N ALA A 3 4.87 -2.41 -15.52
CA ALA A 3 5.39 -1.48 -14.53
C ALA A 3 4.53 -0.21 -14.38
N GLU A 4 3.99 0.32 -15.47
CA GLU A 4 3.14 1.52 -15.46
C GLU A 4 1.80 1.26 -14.78
N GLN A 5 1.16 0.14 -15.08
CA GLN A 5 -0.09 -0.30 -14.46
C GLN A 5 0.10 -0.55 -12.96
N GLN A 6 1.25 -1.11 -12.56
CA GLN A 6 1.55 -1.36 -11.16
C GLN A 6 1.79 -0.05 -10.40
N LYS A 7 2.51 0.91 -10.99
CA LYS A 7 2.66 2.26 -10.43
C LYS A 7 1.29 2.94 -10.28
N ALA A 8 0.47 2.91 -11.34
CA ALA A 8 -0.88 3.47 -11.31
C ALA A 8 -1.75 2.82 -10.23
N LEU A 9 -1.66 1.50 -10.04
CA LEU A 9 -2.35 0.79 -8.95
C LEU A 9 -1.98 1.36 -7.59
N PHE A 10 -0.69 1.50 -7.28
CA PHE A 10 -0.24 1.97 -5.97
C PHE A 10 -0.70 3.40 -5.69
N GLU A 11 -0.53 4.30 -6.66
CA GLU A 11 -0.92 5.70 -6.55
C GLU A 11 -2.44 5.87 -6.45
N ASN A 12 -3.21 5.09 -7.21
CA ASN A 12 -4.67 5.08 -7.14
C ASN A 12 -5.14 4.59 -5.77
N THR A 13 -4.57 3.50 -5.25
CA THR A 13 -4.90 2.99 -3.91
C THR A 13 -4.60 4.04 -2.83
N ALA A 14 -3.44 4.71 -2.91
CA ALA A 14 -3.08 5.75 -1.95
C ALA A 14 -4.05 6.94 -1.99
N ARG A 15 -4.44 7.41 -3.18
CA ARG A 15 -5.46 8.47 -3.34
C ARG A 15 -6.82 8.04 -2.82
N ALA A 16 -7.25 6.83 -3.13
CA ALA A 16 -8.56 6.31 -2.72
C ALA A 16 -8.67 6.09 -1.20
N MET A 17 -7.55 5.81 -0.52
CA MET A 17 -7.50 5.73 0.94
C MET A 17 -7.71 7.10 1.61
N GLY A 18 -7.50 8.22 0.91
CA GLY A 18 -7.88 9.56 1.36
C GLY A 18 -7.48 9.88 2.81
N ASP A 19 -8.44 10.37 3.58
CA ASP A 19 -8.33 10.70 5.01
C ASP A 19 -8.62 9.50 5.94
N ALA A 20 -8.66 8.27 5.41
CA ALA A 20 -8.89 7.09 6.22
C ALA A 20 -7.89 7.03 7.40
N PRO A 21 -8.33 6.57 8.59
CA PRO A 21 -7.48 6.47 9.76
C PRO A 21 -6.20 5.67 9.51
N ARG A 22 -5.12 6.02 10.21
CA ARG A 22 -3.78 5.43 9.98
C ARG A 22 -3.81 3.91 10.11
N GLU A 23 -4.50 3.39 11.12
CA GLU A 23 -4.64 1.96 11.39
C GLU A 23 -5.33 1.20 10.24
N ILE A 24 -6.25 1.85 9.53
CA ILE A 24 -6.92 1.26 8.36
C ILE A 24 -5.95 1.15 7.19
N LYS A 25 -5.15 2.20 6.97
CA LYS A 25 -4.09 2.23 5.94
C LYS A 25 -3.02 1.16 6.22
N VAL A 26 -2.56 1.05 7.47
CA VAL A 26 -1.61 0.02 7.91
C VAL A 26 -2.18 -1.39 7.69
N ARG A 27 -3.45 -1.63 8.05
CA ARG A 27 -4.11 -2.91 7.81
C ARG A 27 -4.21 -3.25 6.32
N HIS A 28 -4.49 -2.26 5.47
CA HIS A 28 -4.53 -2.46 4.02
C HIS A 28 -3.16 -2.87 3.49
N ILE A 29 -2.09 -2.17 3.88
CA ILE A 29 -0.70 -2.51 3.54
C ILE A 29 -0.37 -3.94 3.98
N ALA A 30 -0.73 -4.34 5.19
CA ALA A 30 -0.47 -5.69 5.71
C ALA A 30 -1.13 -6.78 4.84
N ASN A 31 -2.35 -6.53 4.37
CA ASN A 31 -3.04 -7.44 3.47
C ASN A 31 -2.40 -7.45 2.06
N CYS A 32 -1.96 -6.30 1.55
CA CYS A 32 -1.23 -6.21 0.30
C CYS A 32 0.10 -6.99 0.37
N LEU A 33 0.83 -6.91 1.49
CA LEU A 33 2.07 -7.68 1.72
C LEU A 33 1.83 -9.19 1.71
N LYS A 34 0.69 -9.64 2.27
CA LYS A 34 0.30 -11.06 2.23
C LYS A 34 -0.04 -11.54 0.83
N ALA A 35 -0.58 -10.66 -0.02
CA ALA A 35 -0.87 -10.98 -1.42
C ALA A 35 0.41 -11.02 -2.26
N ASP A 36 1.27 -10.01 -2.12
CA ASP A 36 2.56 -9.92 -2.79
C ASP A 36 3.47 -8.90 -2.05
N PRO A 37 4.72 -9.26 -1.70
CA PRO A 37 5.63 -8.33 -1.02
C PRO A 37 5.88 -7.01 -1.76
N ALA A 38 5.99 -7.03 -3.08
CA ALA A 38 6.18 -5.84 -3.90
C ALA A 38 4.91 -4.99 -3.97
N TYR A 39 3.72 -5.62 -3.94
CA TYR A 39 2.46 -4.88 -3.84
C TYR A 39 2.35 -4.13 -2.52
N GLY A 40 2.53 -4.83 -1.40
CA GLY A 40 2.49 -4.22 -0.08
C GLY A 40 3.51 -3.09 0.07
N LYS A 41 4.75 -3.30 -0.40
CA LYS A 41 5.78 -2.26 -0.43
C LYS A 41 5.36 -1.05 -1.27
N GLY A 42 4.84 -1.28 -2.47
CA GLY A 42 4.42 -0.20 -3.37
C GLY A 42 3.30 0.67 -2.81
N VAL A 43 2.32 0.05 -2.16
CA VAL A 43 1.23 0.77 -1.47
C VAL A 43 1.74 1.52 -0.25
N ALA A 44 2.66 0.92 0.51
CA ALA A 44 3.29 1.55 1.67
C ALA A 44 4.09 2.81 1.28
N ASP A 45 4.91 2.71 0.22
CA ASP A 45 5.67 3.82 -0.33
C ASP A 45 4.73 4.94 -0.82
N ALA A 46 3.64 4.60 -1.52
CA ALA A 46 2.67 5.58 -2.02
C ALA A 46 1.87 6.28 -0.89
N LEU A 47 1.67 5.61 0.24
CA LEU A 47 1.03 6.16 1.44
C LEU A 47 2.01 6.87 2.39
N GLY A 48 3.32 6.79 2.14
CA GLY A 48 4.35 7.32 3.06
C GLY A 48 4.39 6.60 4.41
N ILE A 49 4.03 5.32 4.46
CA ILE A 49 3.99 4.53 5.68
C ILE A 49 5.13 3.49 5.61
N PRO A 50 6.01 3.39 6.62
CA PRO A 50 7.03 2.36 6.65
C PRO A 50 6.43 0.95 6.64
N VAL A 51 6.93 0.07 5.78
CA VAL A 51 6.48 -1.34 5.69
C VAL A 51 6.59 -2.06 7.05
N GLY A 52 7.58 -1.70 7.87
CA GLY A 52 7.76 -2.26 9.21
C GLY A 52 6.61 -1.99 10.18
N GLU A 53 5.79 -0.96 9.96
CA GLU A 53 4.57 -0.73 10.74
C GLU A 53 3.45 -1.71 10.38
N ALA A 54 3.44 -2.22 9.15
CA ALA A 54 2.43 -3.15 8.64
C ALA A 54 2.87 -4.62 8.69
N ALA A 55 4.16 -4.91 8.88
CA ALA A 55 4.74 -6.25 8.88
C ALA A 55 4.66 -6.97 10.25
N LYS A 56 3.64 -6.67 11.06
CA LYS A 56 3.40 -7.36 12.35
C LYS A 56 2.55 -8.61 12.18
#